data_AF-A0A2K0UTX9-F1
#
_entry.id   AF-A0A2K0UTX9-F1
#
_cell.length_a   1.000
_cell.length_b   1.000
_cell.length_c   1.000
_cell.angle_alpha   90.00
_cell.angle_beta   90.00
_cell.angle_gamma   90.00
#
_symmetry.space_group_name_H-M   'P 1'
#
loop_
_entity.id
_entity.type
_entity.pdbx_description
1 polymer ?
#
loop_
_entity_poly.entity_id
_entity_poly.type
_entity_poly.pdbx_seq_one_letter_code
_entity_poly.pdbx_strand_id
1 'polypeptide(L)'
;MAEAQDHPITKPLIDLYGKHVFSVVVKRLWIKERFGSGYTAQSLDWEIPAPNAETEYTSEKPTEDTPEKSEWEVLVSADVPEKASPCVLEEEGPMEEGPVEEATMKEAPAEYEGSPEGELPTAKAYPVEEPDEDPPAKASPTEVHSEDLWESVAGIQDTAVNRTPIDSNVLRKFLDDAVKLTEILEMKNHGNIVRAIQLDIGKTIEGLSRGEQEAEDQQEKKLKLIAEERRRLAEREADARKDQEKIKRECQKSAELEVNALLEEAKKSLKTTT
;
A
#
# COMPACT_ATOMS: atom_id res chain seq x y z
N MET A 1 -33.92 42.46 -1.69
CA MET A 1 -33.80 41.38 -0.69
C MET A 1 -35.14 40.83 -0.20
N ALA A 2 -36.28 41.51 -0.41
CA ALA A 2 -37.57 41.00 0.10
C ALA A 2 -38.16 39.82 -0.71
N GLU A 3 -37.90 39.73 -2.02
CA GLU A 3 -38.56 38.73 -2.87
C GLU A 3 -38.02 37.29 -2.75
N ALA A 4 -36.80 37.08 -2.23
CA ALA A 4 -36.25 35.73 -2.10
C ALA A 4 -36.78 34.95 -0.87
N GLN A 5 -37.47 35.62 0.07
CA GLN A 5 -37.92 35.00 1.33
C GLN A 5 -39.23 34.21 1.20
N ASP A 6 -40.05 34.46 0.18
CA ASP A 6 -41.34 33.79 0.00
C ASP A 6 -41.27 32.57 -0.94
N HIS A 7 -40.08 32.21 -1.42
CA HIS A 7 -39.94 31.00 -2.23
C HIS A 7 -40.16 29.75 -1.35
N PRO A 8 -41.00 28.78 -1.76
CA PRO A 8 -41.33 27.62 -0.94
C PRO A 8 -40.12 26.75 -0.54
N ILE A 9 -38.97 26.98 -1.17
CA ILE A 9 -37.73 26.21 -0.98
C ILE A 9 -36.74 26.90 -0.03
N THR A 10 -36.89 28.20 0.25
CA THR A 10 -36.02 28.89 1.22
C THR A 10 -36.40 28.59 2.66
N LYS A 11 -37.67 28.26 2.92
CA LYS A 11 -38.16 27.89 4.27
C LYS A 11 -37.45 26.65 4.84
N PRO A 12 -37.38 25.50 4.13
CA PRO A 12 -36.66 24.34 4.61
C PRO A 12 -35.18 24.60 4.87
N LEU A 13 -34.50 25.40 4.02
CA LEU A 13 -33.09 25.75 4.20
C LEU A 13 -32.85 26.64 5.42
N ILE A 14 -33.75 27.61 5.66
CA ILE A 14 -33.71 28.47 6.84
C ILE A 14 -33.97 27.65 8.11
N ASP A 15 -34.88 26.68 8.05
CA ASP A 15 -35.19 25.80 9.18
C ASP A 15 -34.03 24.82 9.48
N LEU A 16 -33.32 24.33 8.45
CA LEU A 16 -32.21 23.39 8.62
C LEU A 16 -30.92 24.05 9.14
N TYR A 17 -30.57 25.23 8.61
CA TYR A 17 -29.27 25.87 8.86
C TYR A 17 -29.36 27.13 9.75
N GLY A 18 -30.57 27.61 10.02
CA GLY A 18 -30.82 28.84 10.76
C GLY A 18 -30.72 30.09 9.88
N LYS A 19 -31.62 31.05 10.16
CA LYS A 19 -31.77 32.32 9.40
C LYS A 19 -30.47 33.13 9.28
N HIS A 20 -29.63 33.12 10.32
CA HIS A 20 -28.40 33.91 10.32
C HIS A 20 -27.34 33.35 9.36
N VAL A 21 -27.10 32.03 9.40
CA VAL A 21 -26.15 31.34 8.52
C VAL A 21 -26.59 31.47 7.07
N PHE A 22 -27.88 31.24 6.80
CA PHE A 22 -28.46 31.43 5.47
C PHE A 22 -28.23 32.86 4.94
N SER A 23 -28.51 33.88 5.77
CA SER A 23 -28.31 35.28 5.39
C SER A 23 -26.85 35.63 5.11
N VAL A 24 -25.90 35.08 5.86
CA VAL A 24 -24.46 35.31 5.66
C VAL A 24 -23.97 34.67 4.37
N VAL A 25 -24.39 33.43 4.08
CA VAL A 25 -24.02 32.71 2.86
C VAL A 25 -24.60 33.40 1.62
N VAL A 26 -25.88 33.76 1.64
CA VAL A 26 -26.53 34.49 0.54
C VAL A 26 -25.85 35.84 0.32
N LYS A 27 -25.56 36.61 1.39
CA LYS A 27 -24.81 37.88 1.25
C LYS A 27 -23.43 37.67 0.62
N ARG A 28 -22.68 36.65 1.03
CA ARG A 28 -21.35 36.36 0.46
C ARG A 28 -21.42 35.95 -1.01
N LEU A 29 -22.38 35.11 -1.38
CA LEU A 29 -22.61 34.70 -2.77
C LEU A 29 -23.01 35.90 -3.63
N TRP A 30 -23.92 36.74 -3.13
CA TRP A 30 -24.40 37.91 -3.86
C TRP A 30 -23.33 39.01 -3.99
N ILE A 31 -22.47 39.16 -2.97
CA ILE A 31 -21.28 40.03 -3.06
C ILE A 31 -20.31 39.49 -4.12
N LYS A 32 -20.04 38.18 -4.14
CA LYS A 32 -19.18 37.57 -5.16
C LYS A 32 -19.73 37.71 -6.58
N GLU A 33 -21.04 37.59 -6.76
CA GLU A 33 -21.70 37.76 -8.07
C GLU A 33 -21.56 39.20 -8.59
N ARG A 34 -21.48 40.19 -7.69
CA ARG A 34 -21.25 41.60 -8.03
C ARG A 34 -19.81 41.91 -8.46
N PHE A 35 -18.85 41.02 -8.16
CA PHE A 35 -17.46 41.13 -8.62
C PHE A 35 -17.18 40.31 -9.90
N GLY A 36 -18.18 39.59 -10.43
CA GLY A 36 -18.01 38.63 -11.52
C GLY A 36 -18.43 39.14 -12.90
N SER A 37 -17.81 40.21 -13.43
CA SER A 37 -17.76 40.42 -14.89
C SER A 37 -16.33 40.40 -15.46
N GLY A 38 -15.31 40.14 -14.61
CA GLY A 38 -13.89 40.16 -14.99
C GLY A 38 -13.09 38.91 -14.64
N TYR A 39 -13.68 37.92 -13.94
CA TYR A 39 -12.99 36.65 -13.68
C TYR A 39 -13.10 35.74 -14.91
N THR A 40 -12.15 35.89 -15.84
CA THR A 40 -11.92 34.88 -16.86
C THR A 40 -11.39 33.61 -16.17
N ALA A 41 -11.89 32.46 -16.61
CA ALA A 41 -11.61 31.14 -16.05
C ALA A 41 -10.13 30.68 -16.12
N GLN A 42 -9.19 31.58 -16.43
CA GLN A 42 -7.75 31.30 -16.52
C GLN A 42 -7.01 31.46 -15.18
N SER A 43 -7.62 32.02 -14.13
CA SER A 43 -6.93 32.24 -12.84
C SER A 43 -7.13 31.13 -11.79
N LEU A 44 -7.73 30.00 -12.18
CA LEU A 44 -7.79 28.78 -11.37
C LEU A 44 -6.92 27.71 -12.02
N ASP A 45 -5.70 28.09 -12.37
CA ASP A 45 -4.62 27.14 -12.60
C ASP A 45 -4.22 26.58 -11.23
N TRP A 46 -5.05 25.67 -10.72
CA TRP A 46 -4.56 24.69 -9.76
C TRP A 46 -3.68 23.77 -10.59
N GLU A 47 -2.40 24.10 -10.70
CA GLU A 47 -1.35 23.11 -10.97
C GLU A 47 -1.41 22.09 -9.83
N ILE A 48 -2.37 21.17 -9.92
CA ILE A 48 -2.29 19.87 -9.30
C ILE A 48 -1.13 19.22 -10.04
N PRO A 49 -0.01 18.87 -9.36
CA PRO A 49 1.04 18.11 -10.00
C PRO A 49 0.38 16.89 -10.63
N ALA A 50 0.53 16.73 -11.95
CA ALA A 50 0.03 15.55 -12.64
C ALA A 50 0.51 14.33 -11.84
N PRO A 51 -0.37 13.40 -11.43
CA PRO A 51 0.10 12.15 -10.90
C PRO A 51 0.92 11.54 -12.03
N ASN A 52 2.23 11.36 -11.77
CA ASN A 52 3.20 10.78 -12.69
C ASN A 52 2.54 9.64 -13.48
N ALA A 53 2.15 9.95 -14.72
CA ALA A 53 1.70 8.95 -15.66
C ALA A 53 2.95 8.20 -16.14
N GLU A 54 2.76 6.92 -16.41
CA GLU A 54 3.73 6.01 -17.02
C GLU A 54 4.71 5.33 -16.03
N THR A 55 4.15 4.54 -15.12
CA THR A 55 4.62 3.15 -15.09
C THR A 55 3.79 2.39 -16.11
N GLU A 56 4.29 2.29 -17.34
CA GLU A 56 3.86 1.25 -18.27
C GLU A 56 4.03 -0.10 -17.57
N TYR A 57 2.93 -0.67 -17.09
CA TYR A 57 2.91 -2.08 -16.73
C TYR A 57 2.84 -2.85 -18.05
N THR A 58 4.01 -3.13 -18.62
CA THR A 58 4.18 -4.15 -19.65
C THR A 58 3.71 -5.47 -19.07
N SER A 59 2.43 -5.77 -19.31
CA SER A 59 1.85 -7.08 -19.11
C SER A 59 2.43 -8.02 -20.17
N GLU A 60 3.68 -8.43 -19.97
CA GLU A 60 4.21 -9.60 -20.65
C GLU A 60 3.43 -10.82 -20.16
N LYS A 61 2.76 -11.44 -21.13
CA LYS A 61 2.12 -12.73 -21.04
C LYS A 61 3.14 -13.76 -20.51
N PRO A 62 2.88 -14.48 -19.40
CA PRO A 62 3.81 -15.52 -19.00
C PRO A 62 3.76 -16.62 -20.05
N THR A 63 4.90 -16.81 -20.71
CA THR A 63 5.18 -18.03 -21.45
C THR A 63 5.34 -19.14 -20.43
N GLU A 64 4.59 -20.19 -20.68
CA GLU A 64 4.55 -21.46 -19.99
C GLU A 64 5.96 -22.07 -19.85
N ASP A 65 6.21 -22.67 -18.69
CA ASP A 65 7.26 -23.64 -18.37
C ASP A 65 8.73 -23.18 -18.29
N THR A 66 9.18 -22.87 -17.06
CA THR A 66 10.38 -23.52 -16.49
C THR A 66 10.30 -23.49 -14.94
N PRO A 67 10.53 -24.60 -14.21
CA PRO A 67 10.48 -24.59 -12.75
C PRO A 67 11.72 -23.88 -12.18
N GLU A 68 11.52 -22.63 -11.74
CA GLU A 68 12.46 -21.95 -10.84
C GLU A 68 12.57 -22.74 -9.54
N LYS A 69 13.68 -23.46 -9.40
CA LYS A 69 14.11 -24.02 -8.13
C LYS A 69 14.36 -22.86 -7.18
N SER A 70 13.59 -22.82 -6.10
CA SER A 70 13.69 -21.80 -5.06
C SER A 70 15.11 -21.78 -4.48
N GLU A 71 15.75 -20.61 -4.57
CA GLU A 71 17.10 -20.33 -4.06
C GLU A 71 17.23 -20.43 -2.53
N TRP A 72 16.13 -20.71 -1.81
CA TRP A 72 16.12 -20.95 -0.37
C TRP A 72 16.58 -22.37 0.03
N GLU A 73 16.80 -23.30 -0.91
CA GLU A 73 17.38 -24.62 -0.61
C GLU A 73 18.93 -24.62 -0.51
N VAL A 74 19.61 -23.50 -0.79
CA VAL A 74 21.09 -23.46 -0.85
C VAL A 74 21.77 -23.19 0.52
N LEU A 75 21.02 -22.84 1.57
CA LEU A 75 21.62 -22.42 2.86
C LEU A 75 21.39 -23.35 4.07
N VAL A 76 20.95 -24.59 3.86
CA VAL A 76 20.87 -25.58 4.94
C VAL A 76 21.64 -26.84 4.57
N SER A 77 22.95 -26.84 4.85
CA SER A 77 23.67 -27.89 5.59
C SER A 77 25.20 -27.82 5.37
N ALA A 78 25.86 -26.93 6.11
CA ALA A 78 27.27 -27.08 6.47
C ALA A 78 27.43 -26.64 7.93
N ASP A 79 26.86 -27.42 8.85
CA ASP A 79 27.37 -27.43 10.22
C ASP A 79 27.26 -28.84 10.80
N VAL A 80 28.42 -29.48 10.85
CA VAL A 80 28.66 -30.79 11.43
C VAL A 80 28.85 -30.57 12.94
N PRO A 81 27.97 -31.05 13.83
CA PRO A 81 28.35 -31.17 15.23
C PRO A 81 29.31 -32.35 15.36
N GLU A 82 30.59 -32.01 15.45
CA GLU A 82 31.66 -32.88 15.89
C GLU A 82 31.31 -33.48 17.28
N LYS A 83 31.38 -34.82 17.37
CA LYS A 83 31.47 -35.64 18.60
C LYS A 83 30.24 -35.72 19.53
N ALA A 84 29.52 -36.84 19.43
CA ALA A 84 29.41 -37.79 20.55
C ALA A 84 28.86 -39.16 20.10
N SER A 85 29.71 -40.18 20.28
CA SER A 85 29.42 -41.62 20.44
C SER A 85 28.84 -42.42 19.25
N PRO A 86 29.61 -43.37 18.67
CA PRO A 86 29.14 -44.27 17.63
C PRO A 86 28.41 -45.48 18.21
N CYS A 87 27.15 -45.69 17.80
CA CYS A 87 26.62 -47.05 17.64
C CYS A 87 27.21 -47.58 16.34
N VAL A 88 28.26 -48.39 16.47
CA VAL A 88 28.98 -49.02 15.35
C VAL A 88 28.06 -50.02 14.66
N LEU A 89 27.82 -49.82 13.37
CA LEU A 89 27.22 -50.79 12.46
C LEU A 89 28.24 -51.00 11.35
N GLU A 90 29.03 -52.07 11.47
CA GLU A 90 29.94 -52.51 10.42
C GLU A 90 29.16 -53.33 9.39
N GLU A 91 29.12 -52.87 8.15
CA GLU A 91 28.85 -53.72 6.99
C GLU A 91 29.76 -53.24 5.84
N GLU A 92 30.80 -54.03 5.58
CA GLU A 92 31.73 -53.84 4.46
C GLU A 92 31.04 -54.12 3.12
N GLY A 93 31.23 -53.23 2.15
CA GLY A 93 30.94 -53.45 0.74
C GLY A 93 31.88 -52.60 -0.14
N PRO A 94 32.51 -53.16 -1.19
CA PRO A 94 33.65 -52.54 -1.85
C PRO A 94 33.26 -51.53 -2.94
N MET A 95 34.05 -50.46 -2.92
CA MET A 95 34.44 -49.47 -3.93
C MET A 95 34.24 -49.88 -5.40
N GLU A 96 33.51 -49.05 -6.16
CA GLU A 96 33.72 -48.90 -7.60
C GLU A 96 33.87 -47.40 -7.93
N GLU A 97 35.06 -47.02 -8.38
CA GLU A 97 35.37 -45.69 -8.91
C GLU A 97 34.94 -45.61 -10.37
N GLY A 98 34.24 -44.53 -10.75
CA GLY A 98 33.97 -44.16 -12.13
C GLY A 98 34.26 -42.67 -12.35
N PRO A 99 35.01 -42.27 -13.40
CA PRO A 99 35.29 -40.88 -13.70
C PRO A 99 34.21 -40.31 -14.61
N VAL A 100 33.70 -39.12 -14.31
CA VAL A 100 32.89 -38.33 -15.23
C VAL A 100 33.50 -36.94 -15.32
N GLU A 101 34.06 -36.64 -16.50
CA GLU A 101 34.36 -35.29 -16.95
C GLU A 101 33.06 -34.50 -17.06
N GLU A 102 33.04 -33.22 -16.66
CA GLU A 102 32.18 -32.26 -17.38
C GLU A 102 32.69 -30.82 -17.39
N ALA A 103 32.35 -30.21 -18.51
CA ALA A 103 32.74 -28.98 -19.15
C ALA A 103 32.40 -27.67 -18.41
N THR A 104 33.29 -26.69 -18.61
CA THR A 104 33.04 -25.36 -19.23
C THR A 104 31.80 -24.56 -18.77
N MET A 105 32.01 -23.34 -18.27
CA MET A 105 31.57 -22.12 -18.96
C MET A 105 32.25 -20.86 -18.41
N LYS A 106 32.29 -19.86 -19.30
CA LYS A 106 33.21 -18.74 -19.40
C LYS A 106 32.43 -17.49 -19.01
N GLU A 107 32.86 -16.81 -17.96
CA GLU A 107 32.22 -15.58 -17.47
C GLU A 107 32.81 -14.37 -18.20
N ALA A 108 31.93 -13.49 -18.70
CA ALA A 108 32.26 -12.19 -19.28
C ALA A 108 31.45 -11.12 -18.53
N PRO A 109 32.03 -9.99 -18.11
CA PRO A 109 31.25 -8.89 -17.55
C PRO A 109 30.83 -7.91 -18.66
N ALA A 110 29.53 -7.59 -18.68
CA ALA A 110 28.98 -6.52 -19.49
C ALA A 110 29.14 -5.17 -18.78
N GLU A 111 29.65 -4.20 -19.53
CA GLU A 111 29.84 -2.80 -19.17
C GLU A 111 28.47 -2.10 -18.98
N TYR A 112 28.34 -1.34 -17.89
CA TYR A 112 27.18 -0.49 -17.61
C TYR A 112 27.45 0.91 -18.19
N GLU A 113 26.77 1.25 -19.28
CA GLU A 113 26.80 2.56 -19.91
C GLU A 113 25.88 3.58 -19.21
N GLY A 114 26.46 4.74 -18.87
CA GLY A 114 25.94 6.05 -19.30
C GLY A 114 24.59 6.53 -18.74
N SER A 115 24.63 7.30 -17.67
CA SER A 115 23.54 8.17 -17.21
C SER A 115 23.48 9.45 -18.06
N PRO A 116 22.34 9.84 -18.68
CA PRO A 116 22.23 11.11 -19.37
C PRO A 116 21.85 12.24 -18.40
N GLU A 117 22.70 13.27 -18.34
CA GLU A 117 22.42 14.56 -17.69
C GLU A 117 21.36 15.32 -18.50
N GLY A 118 20.20 15.54 -17.91
CA GLY A 118 19.14 16.37 -18.48
C GLY A 118 19.36 17.85 -18.15
N GLU A 119 19.56 18.66 -19.19
CA GLU A 119 19.73 20.11 -19.15
C GLU A 119 18.48 20.84 -18.64
N LEU A 120 18.66 21.82 -17.75
CA LEU A 120 17.60 22.70 -17.25
C LEU A 120 17.32 23.85 -18.25
N PRO A 121 16.05 24.19 -18.53
CA PRO A 121 15.73 25.30 -19.42
C PRO A 121 15.94 26.66 -18.75
N THR A 122 16.70 27.51 -19.43
CA THR A 122 16.95 28.92 -19.10
C THR A 122 15.67 29.74 -19.32
N ALA A 123 15.12 30.29 -18.23
CA ALA A 123 13.95 31.17 -18.25
C ALA A 123 14.29 32.51 -18.92
N LYS A 124 13.49 32.89 -19.93
CA LYS A 124 13.52 34.21 -20.57
C LYS A 124 12.93 35.26 -19.62
N ALA A 125 13.73 36.28 -19.31
CA ALA A 125 13.26 37.49 -18.63
C ALA A 125 12.37 38.31 -19.56
N TYR A 126 11.15 38.61 -19.10
CA TYR A 126 10.27 39.60 -19.74
C TYR A 126 10.51 40.99 -19.11
N PRO A 127 10.38 42.09 -19.87
CA PRO A 127 10.54 43.44 -19.35
C PRO A 127 9.34 43.81 -18.47
N VAL A 128 9.63 44.34 -17.28
CA VAL A 128 8.67 44.98 -16.38
C VAL A 128 8.26 46.31 -16.99
N GLU A 129 6.98 46.46 -17.34
CA GLU A 129 6.39 47.79 -17.58
C GLU A 129 5.95 48.38 -16.23
N GLU A 130 6.46 49.58 -15.92
CA GLU A 130 6.09 50.40 -14.77
C GLU A 130 4.67 50.96 -14.95
N PRO A 131 3.72 50.65 -14.06
CA PRO A 131 2.49 51.42 -13.94
C PRO A 131 2.74 52.58 -12.97
N ASP A 132 2.69 53.80 -13.49
CA ASP A 132 2.49 55.02 -12.71
C ASP A 132 1.12 54.97 -12.02
N GLU A 133 1.09 54.64 -10.73
CA GLU A 133 -0.05 54.90 -9.86
C GLU A 133 0.35 55.67 -8.60
N ASP A 134 -0.40 56.75 -8.35
CA ASP A 134 -0.35 57.62 -7.17
C ASP A 134 -0.26 56.83 -5.85
N PRO A 135 0.59 57.26 -4.88
CA PRO A 135 0.82 56.49 -3.67
C PRO A 135 -0.39 56.52 -2.73
N PRO A 136 -1.07 55.38 -2.46
CA PRO A 136 -1.96 55.29 -1.32
C PRO A 136 -1.15 55.41 -0.03
N ALA A 137 -1.71 56.12 0.94
CA ALA A 137 -1.11 56.41 2.23
C ALA A 137 -0.38 55.20 2.83
N LYS A 138 0.90 55.40 3.19
CA LYS A 138 1.77 54.46 3.93
C LYS A 138 1.02 53.74 5.05
N ALA A 139 0.47 52.56 4.74
CA ALA A 139 0.28 51.52 5.72
C ALA A 139 1.64 50.82 5.84
N SER A 140 2.31 51.01 6.98
CA SER A 140 3.51 50.23 7.31
C SER A 140 3.16 48.75 7.20
N PRO A 141 3.91 47.93 6.44
CA PRO A 141 3.68 46.50 6.39
C PRO A 141 3.86 45.97 7.81
N THR A 142 2.76 45.51 8.40
CA THR A 142 2.82 44.72 9.63
C THR A 142 3.61 43.48 9.26
N GLU A 143 4.81 43.37 9.82
CA GLU A 143 5.74 42.26 9.62
C GLU A 143 5.03 40.99 10.13
N VAL A 144 4.32 40.30 9.23
CA VAL A 144 3.68 39.02 9.55
C VAL A 144 4.84 38.05 9.69
N HIS A 145 5.12 37.65 10.93
CA HIS A 145 6.17 36.70 11.22
C HIS A 145 5.91 35.42 10.42
N SER A 146 6.86 35.04 9.57
CA SER A 146 6.75 33.87 8.69
C SER A 146 6.46 32.58 9.47
N GLU A 147 6.84 32.54 10.74
CA GLU A 147 6.55 31.46 11.69
C GLU A 147 5.05 31.24 11.89
N ASP A 148 4.25 32.30 12.03
CA ASP A 148 2.79 32.22 12.20
C ASP A 148 2.09 31.65 10.95
N LEU A 149 2.67 31.92 9.77
CA LEU A 149 2.14 31.46 8.49
C LEU A 149 2.41 29.96 8.30
N TRP A 150 3.60 29.48 8.67
CA TRP A 150 3.92 28.05 8.66
C TRP A 150 3.13 27.26 9.71
N GLU A 151 2.93 27.82 10.90
CA GLU A 151 2.09 27.19 11.93
C GLU A 151 0.61 27.11 11.48
N SER A 152 0.12 28.13 10.78
CA SER A 152 -1.21 28.12 10.16
C SER A 152 -1.34 27.07 9.04
N VAL A 153 -0.34 26.95 8.16
CA VAL A 153 -0.32 25.93 7.10
C VAL A 153 -0.25 24.52 7.70
N ALA A 154 0.61 24.30 8.70
CA ALA A 154 0.69 23.03 9.41
C ALA A 154 -0.63 22.68 10.11
N GLY A 155 -1.29 23.66 10.75
CA GLY A 155 -2.61 23.47 11.36
C GLY A 155 -3.71 23.13 10.36
N ILE A 156 -3.69 23.73 9.15
CA ILE A 156 -4.62 23.40 8.07
C ILE A 156 -4.36 21.98 7.54
N GLN A 157 -3.10 21.61 7.37
CA GLN A 157 -2.70 20.30 6.85
C GLN A 157 -3.01 19.21 7.86
N ASP A 158 -2.73 19.42 9.15
CA ASP A 158 -3.08 18.52 10.24
C ASP A 158 -4.60 18.39 10.37
N THR A 159 -5.35 19.49 10.23
CA THR A 159 -6.82 19.45 10.19
C THR A 159 -7.35 18.73 8.94
N ALA A 160 -6.67 18.83 7.80
CA ALA A 160 -7.07 18.13 6.57
C ALA A 160 -6.79 16.63 6.63
N VAL A 161 -5.66 16.24 7.23
CA VAL A 161 -5.22 14.85 7.39
C VAL A 161 -5.98 14.14 8.53
N ASN A 162 -6.20 14.83 9.66
CA ASN A 162 -6.89 14.29 10.82
C ASN A 162 -8.40 14.51 10.79
N ARG A 163 -8.94 15.11 9.73
CA ARG A 163 -10.39 15.22 9.57
C ARG A 163 -10.98 13.82 9.56
N THR A 164 -11.93 13.60 10.47
CA THR A 164 -12.83 12.44 10.39
C THR A 164 -13.30 12.35 8.94
N PRO A 165 -13.07 11.22 8.24
CA PRO A 165 -13.50 11.05 6.87
C PRO A 165 -14.94 11.51 6.77
N ILE A 166 -15.18 12.57 6.00
CA ILE A 166 -16.55 13.04 5.80
C ILE A 166 -17.26 11.87 5.14
N ASP A 167 -18.28 11.34 5.81
CA ASP A 167 -19.10 10.26 5.27
C ASP A 167 -19.47 10.63 3.83
N SER A 168 -19.03 9.80 2.88
CA SER A 168 -19.20 10.04 1.45
C SER A 168 -20.68 10.23 1.10
N ASN A 169 -21.59 9.62 1.88
CA ASN A 169 -23.02 9.82 1.74
C ASN A 169 -23.48 11.23 2.11
N VAL A 170 -22.89 11.82 3.15
CA VAL A 170 -23.18 13.20 3.58
C VAL A 170 -22.68 14.17 2.51
N LEU A 171 -21.45 14.01 2.04
CA LEU A 171 -20.90 14.84 0.95
C LEU A 171 -21.74 14.74 -0.33
N ARG A 172 -22.17 13.53 -0.70
CA ARG A 172 -23.03 13.31 -1.87
C ARG A 172 -24.35 14.08 -1.75
N LYS A 173 -25.02 14.00 -0.59
CA LYS A 173 -26.26 14.76 -0.33
C LYS A 173 -26.04 16.27 -0.45
N PHE A 174 -24.94 16.78 0.10
CA PHE A 174 -24.61 18.21 -0.03
C PHE A 174 -24.44 18.64 -1.48
N LEU A 175 -23.75 17.84 -2.30
CA LEU A 175 -23.58 18.14 -3.73
C LEU A 175 -24.92 18.05 -4.48
N ASP A 176 -25.75 17.06 -4.19
CA ASP A 176 -27.10 16.93 -4.76
C ASP A 176 -27.97 18.16 -4.43
N ASP A 177 -27.94 18.62 -3.19
CA ASP A 177 -28.69 19.80 -2.75
C ASP A 177 -28.13 21.10 -3.34
N ALA A 178 -26.81 21.20 -3.53
CA ALA A 178 -26.19 22.32 -4.25
C ALA A 178 -26.64 22.36 -5.71
N VAL A 179 -26.71 21.22 -6.41
CA VAL A 179 -27.24 21.16 -7.78
C VAL A 179 -28.69 21.65 -7.80
N LYS A 180 -29.57 21.11 -6.95
CA LYS A 180 -30.97 21.57 -6.86
C LYS A 180 -31.08 23.07 -6.59
N LEU A 181 -30.26 23.60 -5.69
CA LEU A 181 -30.25 25.03 -5.37
C LEU A 181 -29.86 25.89 -6.58
N THR A 182 -28.85 25.46 -7.35
CA THR A 182 -28.46 26.18 -8.58
C THR A 182 -29.53 26.14 -9.66
N GLU A 183 -30.32 25.06 -9.73
CA GLU A 183 -31.45 24.94 -10.64
C GLU A 183 -32.60 25.89 -10.26
N ILE A 184 -32.94 25.95 -8.96
CA ILE A 184 -33.99 26.85 -8.43
C ILE A 184 -33.65 28.32 -8.66
N LEU A 185 -32.37 28.68 -8.49
CA LEU A 185 -31.88 30.04 -8.68
C LEU A 185 -31.57 30.36 -10.15
N GLU A 186 -31.84 29.45 -11.07
CA GLU A 186 -31.59 29.56 -12.52
C GLU A 186 -30.13 29.91 -12.89
N MET A 187 -29.17 29.58 -12.01
CA MET A 187 -27.74 29.85 -12.18
C MET A 187 -27.06 28.77 -13.04
N LYS A 188 -27.39 28.71 -14.33
CA LYS A 188 -26.94 27.65 -15.26
C LYS A 188 -25.43 27.40 -15.27
N ASN A 189 -24.62 28.45 -15.26
CA ASN A 189 -23.16 28.34 -15.29
C ASN A 189 -22.62 27.68 -14.01
N HIS A 190 -23.11 28.13 -12.84
CA HIS A 190 -22.73 27.54 -11.56
C HIS A 190 -23.22 26.09 -11.43
N GLY A 191 -24.43 25.79 -11.90
CA GLY A 191 -24.96 24.42 -11.89
C GLY A 191 -24.10 23.45 -12.71
N ASN A 192 -23.55 23.89 -13.85
CA ASN A 192 -22.62 23.06 -14.64
C ASN A 192 -21.31 22.80 -13.88
N ILE A 193 -20.76 23.80 -13.20
CA ILE A 193 -19.55 23.66 -12.38
C ILE A 193 -19.79 22.67 -11.23
N VAL A 194 -20.91 22.80 -10.51
CA VAL A 194 -21.25 21.88 -9.41
C VAL A 194 -21.42 20.44 -9.91
N ARG A 195 -22.08 20.25 -11.06
CA ARG A 195 -22.21 18.91 -11.69
C ARG A 195 -20.86 18.31 -12.10
N ALA A 196 -19.96 19.12 -12.66
CA ALA A 196 -18.61 18.67 -13.01
C ALA A 196 -17.84 18.22 -11.76
N ILE A 197 -17.85 19.03 -10.70
CA ILE A 197 -17.24 18.70 -9.41
C ILE A 197 -17.83 17.41 -8.85
N GLN A 198 -19.16 17.25 -8.89
CA GLN A 198 -19.83 16.04 -8.40
C GLN A 198 -19.38 14.79 -9.16
N LEU A 199 -19.27 14.89 -10.48
CA LEU A 199 -18.85 13.79 -11.34
C LEU A 199 -17.37 13.41 -11.10
N ASP A 200 -16.49 14.41 -10.95
CA ASP A 200 -15.08 14.18 -10.68
C ASP A 200 -14.86 13.56 -9.29
N ILE A 201 -15.54 14.08 -8.25
CA ILE A 201 -15.53 13.48 -6.92
C ILE A 201 -16.04 12.04 -6.96
N GLY A 202 -17.12 11.77 -7.72
CA GLY A 202 -17.66 10.43 -7.91
C GLY A 202 -16.62 9.46 -8.49
N LYS A 203 -15.93 9.86 -9.55
CA LYS A 203 -14.84 9.08 -10.16
C LYS A 203 -13.69 8.85 -9.20
N THR A 204 -13.28 9.87 -8.45
CA THR A 204 -12.20 9.75 -7.46
C THR A 204 -12.58 8.75 -6.36
N ILE A 205 -13.79 8.83 -5.81
CA ILE A 205 -14.27 7.89 -4.78
C ILE A 205 -14.31 6.45 -5.32
N GLU A 206 -14.81 6.26 -6.55
CA GLU A 206 -14.85 4.95 -7.18
C GLU A 206 -13.45 4.39 -7.43
N GLY A 207 -12.52 5.23 -7.90
CA GLY A 207 -11.12 4.85 -8.09
C GLY A 207 -10.44 4.44 -6.78
N LEU A 208 -10.65 5.21 -5.71
CA LEU A 208 -10.15 4.87 -4.37
C LEU A 208 -10.74 3.55 -3.86
N SER A 209 -12.05 3.36 -4.00
CA SER A 209 -12.74 2.13 -3.56
C SER A 209 -12.21 0.91 -4.31
N ARG A 210 -11.93 1.03 -5.61
CA ARG A 210 -11.33 -0.05 -6.40
C ARG A 210 -9.91 -0.35 -5.93
N GLY A 211 -9.09 0.67 -5.70
CA GLY A 211 -7.71 0.50 -5.20
C GLY A 211 -7.67 -0.15 -3.81
N GLU A 212 -8.58 0.23 -2.93
CA GLU A 212 -8.75 -0.38 -1.60
C GLU A 212 -9.12 -1.87 -1.74
N GLN A 213 -10.11 -2.21 -2.56
CA GLN A 213 -10.51 -3.60 -2.80
C GLN A 213 -9.36 -4.42 -3.39
N GLU A 214 -8.61 -3.89 -4.36
CA GLU A 214 -7.46 -4.58 -4.94
C GLU A 214 -6.36 -4.85 -3.90
N ALA A 215 -6.11 -3.90 -3.00
CA ALA A 215 -5.16 -4.07 -1.89
C ALA A 215 -5.64 -5.13 -0.89
N GLU A 216 -6.93 -5.13 -0.54
CA GLU A 216 -7.54 -6.16 0.31
C GLU A 216 -7.44 -7.55 -0.33
N ASP A 217 -7.75 -7.68 -1.61
CA ASP A 217 -7.64 -8.94 -2.36
C ASP A 217 -6.19 -9.46 -2.39
N GLN A 218 -5.21 -8.57 -2.58
CA GLN A 218 -3.80 -8.91 -2.52
C GLN A 218 -3.37 -9.36 -1.11
N GLN A 219 -3.85 -8.68 -0.08
CA GLN A 219 -3.60 -9.06 1.30
C GLN A 219 -4.22 -10.44 1.61
N GLU A 220 -5.44 -10.69 1.17
CA GLU A 220 -6.14 -11.98 1.36
C GLU A 220 -5.39 -13.13 0.67
N LYS A 221 -4.91 -12.90 -0.57
CA LYS A 221 -4.06 -13.86 -1.29
C LYS A 221 -2.79 -14.20 -0.51
N LYS A 222 -2.09 -13.20 0.03
CA LYS A 222 -0.89 -13.40 0.87
C LYS A 222 -1.21 -14.20 2.14
N LEU A 223 -2.33 -13.89 2.79
CA LEU A 223 -2.77 -14.61 3.98
C LEU A 223 -3.12 -16.07 3.68
N LYS A 224 -3.77 -16.35 2.55
CA LYS A 224 -4.06 -17.72 2.07
C LYS A 224 -2.77 -18.51 1.87
N LEU A 225 -1.75 -17.92 1.23
CA LEU A 225 -0.45 -18.55 1.03
C LEU A 225 0.23 -18.90 2.37
N ILE A 226 0.25 -17.95 3.32
CA ILE A 226 0.81 -18.19 4.66
C ILE A 226 0.09 -19.33 5.38
N ALA A 227 -1.24 -19.40 5.26
CA ALA A 227 -2.03 -20.48 5.87
C ALA A 227 -1.72 -21.85 5.25
N GLU A 228 -1.51 -21.91 3.94
CA GLU A 228 -1.10 -23.14 3.26
C GLU A 228 0.29 -23.61 3.68
N GLU A 229 1.27 -22.70 3.73
CA GLU A 229 2.63 -23.03 4.18
C GLU A 229 2.67 -23.49 5.63
N ARG A 230 1.89 -22.86 6.52
CA ARG A 230 1.72 -23.33 7.90
C ARG A 230 1.16 -24.75 7.97
N ARG A 231 0.22 -25.09 7.09
CA ARG A 231 -0.33 -26.46 7.00
C ARG A 231 0.74 -27.46 6.58
N ARG A 232 1.51 -27.15 5.54
CA ARG A 232 2.62 -28.00 5.04
C ARG A 232 3.70 -28.19 6.11
N LEU A 233 4.01 -27.16 6.88
CA LEU A 233 4.97 -27.24 7.97
C LEU A 233 4.47 -28.16 9.10
N ALA A 234 3.19 -28.05 9.48
CA ALA A 234 2.60 -28.89 10.51
C ALA A 234 2.57 -30.37 10.11
N GLU A 235 2.32 -30.67 8.82
CA GLU A 235 2.37 -32.04 8.29
C GLU A 235 3.80 -32.62 8.39
N ARG A 236 4.80 -31.87 7.92
CA ARG A 236 6.21 -32.27 8.03
C ARG A 236 6.66 -32.46 9.49
N GLU A 237 6.20 -31.60 10.40
CA GLU A 237 6.48 -31.74 11.82
C GLU A 237 5.85 -33.03 12.41
N ALA A 238 4.62 -33.36 12.01
CA ALA A 238 3.96 -34.58 12.43
C ALA A 238 4.70 -35.83 11.95
N ASP A 239 5.18 -35.83 10.71
CA ASP A 239 5.98 -36.92 10.15
C ASP A 239 7.33 -37.07 10.88
N ALA A 240 8.04 -35.97 11.11
CA ALA A 240 9.29 -35.99 11.87
C ALA A 240 9.12 -36.55 13.29
N ARG A 241 8.03 -36.19 13.97
CA ARG A 241 7.69 -36.74 15.30
C ARG A 241 7.39 -38.24 15.22
N LYS A 242 6.67 -38.68 14.20
CA LYS A 242 6.33 -40.10 13.98
C LYS A 242 7.57 -40.93 13.70
N ASP A 243 8.50 -40.44 12.90
CA ASP A 243 9.78 -41.10 12.61
C ASP A 243 10.66 -41.18 13.86
N GLN A 244 10.74 -40.09 14.62
CA GLN A 244 11.45 -40.10 15.90
C GLN A 244 10.85 -41.14 16.87
N GLU A 245 9.54 -41.25 16.94
CA GLU A 245 8.86 -42.25 17.78
C GLU A 245 9.13 -43.67 17.29
N LYS A 246 9.14 -43.90 15.97
CA LYS A 246 9.50 -45.18 15.37
C LYS A 246 10.92 -45.58 15.75
N ILE A 247 11.90 -44.69 15.57
CA ILE A 247 13.30 -44.93 15.94
C ILE A 247 13.41 -45.27 17.43
N LYS A 248 12.74 -44.52 18.32
CA LYS A 248 12.71 -44.81 19.76
C LYS A 248 12.17 -46.21 20.06
N ARG A 249 11.06 -46.60 19.41
CA ARG A 249 10.46 -47.94 19.56
C ARG A 249 11.39 -49.04 19.07
N GLU A 250 12.12 -48.82 17.98
CA GLU A 250 13.08 -49.79 17.43
C GLU A 250 14.30 -49.95 18.34
N CYS A 251 14.88 -48.85 18.83
CA CYS A 251 15.97 -48.89 19.81
C CYS A 251 15.57 -49.63 21.09
N GLN A 252 14.37 -49.36 21.62
CA GLN A 252 13.86 -50.05 22.79
C GLN A 252 13.73 -51.57 22.56
N LYS A 253 13.13 -51.98 21.44
CA LYS A 253 13.01 -53.40 21.09
C LYS A 253 14.37 -54.08 20.95
N SER A 254 15.34 -53.40 20.34
CA SER A 254 16.70 -53.93 20.21
C SER A 254 17.34 -54.18 21.59
N ALA A 255 17.25 -53.19 22.49
CA ALA A 255 17.75 -53.32 23.86
C ALA A 255 17.05 -54.43 24.65
N GLU A 256 15.73 -54.59 24.50
CA GLU A 256 14.97 -55.69 25.13
C GLU A 256 15.45 -57.06 24.64
N LEU A 257 15.74 -57.21 23.35
CA LEU A 257 16.27 -58.46 22.78
C LEU A 257 17.68 -58.76 23.32
N GLU A 258 18.56 -57.75 23.40
CA GLU A 258 19.93 -57.91 23.92
C GLU A 258 19.91 -58.33 25.40
N VAL A 259 19.10 -57.67 26.23
CA VAL A 259 18.93 -58.04 27.65
C VAL A 259 18.41 -59.47 27.78
N ASN A 260 17.42 -59.87 26.99
CA ASN A 260 16.89 -61.24 27.01
C ASN A 260 17.94 -62.28 26.60
N ALA A 261 18.78 -61.96 25.61
CA ALA A 261 19.87 -62.85 25.20
C ALA A 261 20.87 -63.07 26.34
N LEU A 262 21.31 -62.00 27.01
CA LEU A 262 22.21 -62.07 28.16
C LEU A 262 21.61 -62.87 29.33
N LEU A 263 20.31 -62.69 29.61
CA LEU A 263 19.62 -63.45 30.66
C LEU A 263 19.56 -64.95 30.36
N GLU A 264 19.25 -65.34 29.11
CA GLU A 264 19.24 -66.75 28.72
C GLU A 264 20.65 -67.35 28.70
N GLU A 265 21.68 -66.57 28.34
CA GLU A 265 23.08 -67.00 28.45
C GLU A 265 23.49 -67.23 29.90
N ALA A 266 23.24 -66.26 30.79
CA ALA A 266 23.55 -66.40 32.23
C ALA A 266 22.85 -67.62 32.85
N LYS A 267 21.60 -67.88 32.48
CA LYS A 267 20.82 -69.04 32.91
C LYS A 267 21.41 -70.36 32.41
N LYS A 268 21.96 -70.41 31.21
CA LYS A 268 22.69 -71.60 30.71
C LYS A 268 23.95 -71.85 31.54
N SER A 269 24.75 -70.80 31.78
CA SER A 269 25.99 -70.87 32.58
C SER A 269 25.74 -71.31 34.02
N LEU A 270 24.62 -70.89 34.63
CA LEU A 270 24.23 -71.35 35.97
C LEU A 270 23.92 -72.86 35.98
N LYS A 271 23.20 -73.37 34.97
CA LYS A 271 22.83 -74.78 34.86
C LYS A 271 24.03 -75.70 34.65
N THR A 272 25.07 -75.24 33.96
CA THR A 272 26.28 -76.05 33.72
C THR A 272 27.20 -76.17 34.93
N THR A 273 27.01 -75.36 35.96
CA THR A 273 27.87 -75.31 37.15
C THR A 273 27.34 -76.17 38.31
N THR A 274 26.18 -76.83 38.13
CA THR A 274 25.54 -77.70 39.13
C THR A 274 25.71 -79.16 38.76
#